data_AF-A0A356P7X2-F1
#
_entry.id   AF-A0A356P7X2-F1
#
_cell.length_a   1.000
_cell.length_b   1.000
_cell.length_c   1.000
_cell.angle_alpha   90.00
_cell.angle_beta   90.00
_cell.angle_gamma   90.00
#
_symmetry.space_group_name_H-M   'P 1'
#
loop_
_entity.id
_entity.type
_entity.pdbx_description
1 polymer ?
#
loop_
_entity_poly.entity_id
_entity_poly.type
_entity_poly.pdbx_seq_one_letter_code
_entity_poly.pdbx_strand_id
1 'polypeptide(L)'
;MKITRVLPLLAIVLILGISLTGYPSSPSLTQTVQPANPPATAQPAEQPMPEPVKTQPSPQELKTLALDDQVKKSGHMNGQNNGMSCVICHISDTDTKLLNPSWNSCGACHVNSTKELQVGKEVLHPQFEMIQGLPISTIPRTPAYKYAYMKDTFSCTDCHITNSEKHDFLVPGVTITRNASGNTQLTSNIDYDQFKKVFRQAKCVVCHSDPDINVNSVKVKQQEIGKKLDQLRPVYLEWSKKVATLSADDPKVIAFKNGATFFTFVDNDGSKGAHNFNYSTLLLSKAESYWKALTQ
;
A
#
# COMPACT_ATOMS: atom_id res chain seq x y z
N MET A 1 47.54 49.78 -19.56
CA MET A 1 46.67 49.90 -20.76
C MET A 1 45.23 49.75 -20.29
N LYS A 2 44.49 50.88 -20.18
CA LYS A 2 43.08 50.91 -19.79
C LYS A 2 42.25 50.83 -21.07
N ILE A 3 41.30 49.89 -21.14
CA ILE A 3 40.28 49.87 -22.18
C ILE A 3 38.92 49.94 -21.49
N THR A 4 38.29 51.10 -21.66
CA THR A 4 36.92 51.46 -21.32
C THR A 4 36.09 51.45 -22.61
N ARG A 5 35.01 50.66 -22.66
CA ARG A 5 33.79 50.81 -23.49
C ARG A 5 32.72 50.00 -22.75
N VAL A 6 31.65 50.51 -22.13
CA VAL A 6 30.56 51.43 -22.53
C VAL A 6 29.95 51.07 -23.88
N LEU A 7 28.82 50.34 -23.85
CA LEU A 7 27.61 50.75 -24.56
C LEU A 7 26.35 50.07 -23.96
N PRO A 8 25.17 50.70 -24.04
CA PRO A 8 23.98 50.35 -23.25
C PRO A 8 22.79 49.83 -24.09
N LEU A 9 21.70 49.49 -23.38
CA LEU A 9 20.29 49.61 -23.76
C LEU A 9 19.75 48.80 -24.97
N LEU A 10 18.86 47.84 -24.71
CA LEU A 10 17.42 48.04 -25.01
C LEU A 10 16.55 46.93 -24.38
N ALA A 11 15.45 47.35 -23.77
CA ALA A 11 14.40 46.51 -23.21
C ALA A 11 13.40 46.08 -24.30
N ILE A 12 12.90 44.85 -24.23
CA ILE A 12 11.60 44.47 -24.80
C ILE A 12 10.87 43.68 -23.71
N VAL A 13 9.94 44.37 -23.03
CA VAL A 13 8.94 43.78 -22.15
C VAL A 13 7.71 43.53 -23.01
N LEU A 14 7.42 42.25 -23.30
CA LEU A 14 6.20 41.84 -23.98
C LEU A 14 5.14 41.54 -22.90
N ILE A 15 4.23 42.48 -22.66
CA ILE A 15 3.00 42.25 -21.88
C ILE A 15 1.93 41.82 -22.87
N LEU A 16 1.62 40.52 -22.90
CA LEU A 16 0.43 40.00 -23.57
C LEU A 16 -0.76 40.14 -22.62
N GLY A 17 -1.53 41.20 -22.82
CA GLY A 17 -2.87 41.35 -22.25
C GLY A 17 -3.85 40.47 -23.01
N ILE A 18 -4.43 39.48 -22.32
CA ILE A 18 -5.60 38.74 -22.80
C ILE A 18 -6.82 39.37 -22.14
N SER A 19 -7.59 40.12 -22.94
CA SER A 19 -8.93 40.58 -22.62
C SER A 19 -9.91 39.42 -22.75
N LEU A 20 -10.53 38.99 -21.66
CA LEU A 20 -11.71 38.11 -21.69
C LEU A 20 -12.97 39.00 -21.66
N THR A 21 -13.61 39.07 -22.82
CA THR A 21 -14.91 39.71 -23.04
C THR A 21 -16.05 38.84 -22.51
N GLY A 22 -16.92 39.47 -21.71
CA GLY A 22 -18.39 39.35 -21.71
C GLY A 22 -19.05 37.96 -21.80
N TYR A 23 -19.61 37.51 -20.68
CA TYR A 23 -20.74 36.57 -20.70
C TYR A 23 -22.07 37.32 -20.63
N PRO A 24 -23.07 36.96 -21.44
CA PRO A 24 -24.39 37.57 -21.40
C PRO A 24 -25.19 37.09 -20.18
N SER A 25 -25.75 38.06 -19.49
CA SER A 25 -26.81 37.92 -18.48
C SER A 25 -28.08 37.33 -19.10
N SER A 26 -28.60 36.26 -18.50
CA SER A 26 -29.93 35.69 -18.78
C SER A 26 -30.87 35.93 -17.59
N PRO A 27 -32.21 35.95 -17.82
CA PRO A 27 -33.14 36.64 -16.95
C PRO A 27 -33.63 35.83 -15.76
N SER A 28 -34.09 36.59 -14.78
CA SER A 28 -34.78 36.16 -13.55
C SER A 28 -36.24 35.80 -13.83
N LEU A 29 -36.82 34.93 -12.97
CA LEU A 29 -38.19 34.38 -12.83
C LEU A 29 -38.15 32.85 -13.03
N THR A 30 -38.57 31.97 -12.11
CA THR A 30 -39.88 31.94 -11.42
C THR A 30 -39.86 30.85 -10.31
N GLN A 31 -40.58 31.10 -9.22
CA GLN A 31 -41.33 30.15 -8.35
C GLN A 31 -40.62 28.96 -7.67
N THR A 32 -40.46 29.13 -6.34
CA THR A 32 -40.35 28.07 -5.34
C THR A 32 -41.66 27.27 -5.26
N VAL A 33 -41.64 25.99 -5.59
CA VAL A 33 -42.68 25.02 -5.23
C VAL A 33 -42.12 24.13 -4.14
N GLN A 34 -42.69 24.20 -2.93
CA GLN A 34 -42.45 23.23 -1.86
C GLN A 34 -43.00 21.87 -2.28
N PRO A 35 -42.22 20.77 -2.19
CA PRO A 35 -42.81 19.44 -2.25
C PRO A 35 -43.64 19.19 -0.99
N ALA A 36 -44.89 18.76 -1.19
CA ALA A 36 -45.77 18.29 -0.13
C ALA A 36 -45.15 17.05 0.55
N ASN A 37 -45.21 17.02 1.87
CA ASN A 37 -44.88 15.83 2.65
C ASN A 37 -45.81 14.67 2.26
N PRO A 38 -45.28 13.46 1.99
CA PRO A 38 -46.13 12.29 1.82
C PRO A 38 -46.84 11.94 3.13
N PRO A 39 -48.05 11.36 3.08
CA PRO A 39 -48.79 10.94 4.26
C PRO A 39 -48.04 9.85 5.02
N ALA A 40 -48.09 9.96 6.35
CA ALA A 40 -47.51 8.99 7.27
C ALA A 40 -48.16 7.60 7.07
N THR A 41 -47.40 6.68 6.50
CA THR A 41 -47.75 5.25 6.48
C THR A 41 -47.59 4.71 7.91
N ALA A 42 -48.65 4.12 8.43
CA ALA A 42 -48.67 3.48 9.75
C ALA A 42 -47.54 2.43 9.86
N GLN A 43 -46.77 2.51 10.95
CA GLN A 43 -45.79 1.49 11.31
C GLN A 43 -46.53 0.16 11.60
N PRO A 44 -46.12 -0.96 10.96
CA PRO A 44 -46.54 -2.28 11.39
C PRO A 44 -46.01 -2.55 12.81
N ALA A 45 -46.84 -3.19 13.63
CA ALA A 45 -46.47 -3.63 14.98
C ALA A 45 -45.16 -4.44 14.98
N GLU A 46 -44.28 -4.14 15.92
CA GLU A 46 -43.05 -4.89 16.19
C GLU A 46 -43.39 -6.37 16.41
N GLN A 47 -42.93 -7.23 15.50
CA GLN A 47 -42.82 -8.65 15.76
C GLN A 47 -41.59 -8.91 16.64
N PRO A 48 -41.67 -9.81 17.63
CA PRO A 48 -40.52 -10.18 18.45
C PRO A 48 -39.40 -10.74 17.57
N MET A 49 -38.18 -10.24 17.78
CA MET A 49 -37.01 -10.72 17.04
C MET A 49 -36.79 -12.22 17.30
N PRO A 50 -36.63 -13.04 16.24
CA PRO A 50 -36.25 -14.43 16.41
C PRO A 50 -34.84 -14.52 17.03
N GLU A 51 -34.64 -15.52 17.89
CA GLU A 51 -33.33 -15.83 18.47
C GLU A 51 -32.24 -15.92 17.39
N PRO A 52 -31.00 -15.50 17.70
CA PRO A 52 -29.91 -15.56 16.74
C PRO A 52 -29.64 -17.02 16.37
N VAL A 53 -29.98 -17.36 15.13
CA VAL A 53 -29.62 -18.62 14.50
C VAL A 53 -28.10 -18.73 14.52
N LYS A 54 -27.56 -19.74 15.22
CA LYS A 54 -26.15 -20.11 15.16
C LYS A 54 -25.79 -20.40 13.70
N THR A 55 -25.18 -19.43 13.04
CA THR A 55 -24.78 -19.52 11.64
C THR A 55 -23.58 -20.46 11.58
N GLN A 56 -23.69 -21.52 10.76
CA GLN A 56 -22.53 -22.35 10.45
C GLN A 56 -21.47 -21.47 9.78
N PRO A 57 -20.18 -21.67 10.10
CA PRO A 57 -19.10 -20.93 9.46
C PRO A 57 -19.19 -21.10 7.95
N SER A 58 -19.05 -19.99 7.23
CA SER A 58 -19.07 -19.96 5.78
C SER A 58 -17.99 -20.89 5.19
N PRO A 59 -18.15 -21.36 3.94
CA PRO A 59 -17.12 -22.13 3.24
C PRO A 59 -15.75 -21.42 3.18
N GLN A 60 -15.71 -20.10 3.32
CA GLN A 60 -14.47 -19.32 3.40
C GLN A 60 -13.85 -19.39 4.81
N GLU A 61 -14.64 -19.33 5.88
CA GLU A 61 -14.17 -19.55 7.26
C GLU A 61 -13.69 -20.99 7.48
N LEU A 62 -14.34 -21.98 6.86
CA LEU A 62 -13.88 -23.38 6.88
C LEU A 62 -12.53 -23.58 6.17
N LYS A 63 -12.24 -22.81 5.11
CA LYS A 63 -10.92 -22.84 4.44
C LYS A 63 -9.83 -22.17 5.29
N THR A 64 -10.16 -21.09 6.01
CA THR A 64 -9.22 -20.42 6.93
C THR A 64 -8.88 -21.30 8.13
N LEU A 65 -9.85 -22.02 8.69
CA LEU A 65 -9.63 -22.97 9.80
C LEU A 65 -8.75 -24.16 9.39
N ALA A 66 -8.92 -24.67 8.17
CA ALA A 66 -8.05 -25.72 7.61
C ALA A 66 -6.60 -25.24 7.38
N LEU A 67 -6.43 -23.95 7.06
CA LEU A 67 -5.12 -23.32 6.88
C LEU A 67 -4.37 -23.17 8.22
N ASP A 68 -5.05 -22.71 9.28
CA ASP A 68 -4.47 -22.60 10.62
C ASP A 68 -3.99 -23.97 11.15
N ASP A 69 -4.73 -25.05 10.87
CA ASP A 69 -4.34 -26.41 11.27
C ASP A 69 -3.17 -26.97 10.43
N GLN A 70 -3.05 -26.62 9.15
CA GLN A 70 -1.89 -27.01 8.32
C GLN A 70 -0.63 -26.20 8.65
N VAL A 71 -0.76 -24.92 8.98
CA VAL A 71 0.35 -24.08 9.47
C VAL A 71 0.86 -24.62 10.82
N LYS A 72 -0.04 -25.06 11.71
CA LYS A 72 0.36 -25.75 12.96
C LYS A 72 1.05 -27.10 12.70
N LYS A 73 0.57 -27.90 11.73
CA LYS A 73 1.19 -29.17 11.37
C LYS A 73 2.56 -29.02 10.70
N SER A 74 2.76 -27.99 9.90
CA SER A 74 4.08 -27.65 9.33
C SER A 74 5.04 -27.04 10.36
N GLY A 75 4.50 -26.35 11.38
CA GLY A 75 5.24 -25.90 12.56
C GLY A 75 5.75 -27.02 13.49
N HIS A 76 5.34 -28.28 13.26
CA HIS A 76 5.80 -29.45 14.02
C HIS A 76 6.96 -30.22 13.38
N MET A 77 7.71 -29.62 12.44
CA MET A 77 9.04 -30.14 12.10
C MET A 77 10.04 -29.81 13.21
N ASN A 78 10.09 -30.71 14.19
CA ASN A 78 11.05 -30.77 15.31
C ASN A 78 12.49 -30.42 14.87
N GLY A 79 13.03 -29.31 15.38
CA GLY A 79 14.45 -29.20 15.73
C GLY A 79 15.49 -29.22 14.61
N GLN A 80 15.13 -28.96 13.35
CA GLN A 80 16.09 -28.76 12.26
C GLN A 80 15.89 -27.37 11.61
N ASN A 81 17.00 -26.68 11.35
CA ASN A 81 17.12 -25.36 10.71
C ASN A 81 16.56 -25.32 9.28
N ASN A 82 15.27 -25.59 9.11
CA ASN A 82 14.64 -25.62 7.79
C ASN A 82 13.95 -24.28 7.57
N GLY A 83 14.64 -23.38 6.88
CA GLY A 83 14.03 -22.16 6.34
C GLY A 83 12.92 -22.47 5.32
N MET A 84 12.44 -21.44 4.62
CA MET A 84 11.43 -21.64 3.58
C MET A 84 11.92 -22.64 2.53
N SER A 85 11.19 -23.75 2.34
CA SER A 85 11.54 -24.84 1.43
C SER A 85 10.44 -25.07 0.39
N CYS A 86 10.76 -25.82 -0.68
CA CYS A 86 9.85 -26.04 -1.81
C CYS A 86 8.48 -26.59 -1.38
N VAL A 87 8.46 -27.49 -0.40
CA VAL A 87 7.24 -28.19 0.06
C VAL A 87 6.28 -27.30 0.84
N ILE A 88 6.69 -26.09 1.22
CA ILE A 88 5.80 -25.10 1.84
C ILE A 88 4.87 -24.50 0.78
N CYS A 89 5.38 -24.29 -0.43
CA CYS A 89 4.62 -23.69 -1.52
C CYS A 89 4.07 -24.73 -2.50
N HIS A 90 4.73 -25.89 -2.65
CA HIS A 90 4.39 -26.91 -3.63
C HIS A 90 3.90 -28.22 -3.01
N ILE A 91 2.90 -28.82 -3.65
CA ILE A 91 2.50 -30.20 -3.41
C ILE A 91 3.56 -31.11 -4.03
N SER A 92 4.07 -32.07 -3.26
CA SER A 92 5.17 -32.97 -3.68
C SER A 92 4.69 -34.19 -4.47
N ASP A 93 3.53 -34.10 -5.14
CA ASP A 93 3.07 -35.14 -6.06
C ASP A 93 3.67 -34.94 -7.46
N THR A 94 3.32 -35.81 -8.40
CA THR A 94 3.94 -35.87 -9.73
C THR A 94 3.76 -34.59 -10.56
N ASP A 95 2.84 -33.69 -10.17
CA ASP A 95 2.66 -32.39 -10.80
C ASP A 95 2.98 -31.29 -9.77
N THR A 96 4.13 -30.62 -9.88
CA THR A 96 4.55 -29.53 -8.98
C THR A 96 3.55 -28.36 -9.02
N LYS A 97 2.48 -28.47 -8.23
CA LYS A 97 1.36 -27.51 -8.13
C LYS A 97 1.51 -26.69 -6.85
N LEU A 98 1.03 -25.45 -6.89
CA LEU A 98 1.00 -24.62 -5.68
C LEU A 98 -0.04 -25.14 -4.69
N LEU A 99 0.35 -25.25 -3.42
CA LEU A 99 -0.53 -25.65 -2.31
C LEU A 99 -1.68 -24.64 -2.14
N ASN A 100 -1.35 -23.35 -2.19
CA ASN A 100 -2.30 -22.25 -2.21
C ASN A 100 -2.09 -21.49 -3.51
N PRO A 101 -3.09 -21.34 -4.41
CA PRO A 101 -2.93 -20.57 -5.63
C PRO A 101 -3.14 -19.06 -5.44
N SER A 102 -2.65 -18.26 -6.39
CA SER A 102 -2.87 -16.81 -6.49
C SER A 102 -2.42 -16.04 -5.23
N TRP A 103 -3.19 -15.07 -4.76
CA TRP A 103 -2.87 -14.23 -3.59
C TRP A 103 -2.59 -15.03 -2.32
N ASN A 104 -3.21 -16.19 -2.17
CA ASN A 104 -3.04 -17.00 -0.96
C ASN A 104 -1.66 -17.68 -0.89
N SER A 105 -0.95 -17.84 -2.02
CA SER A 105 0.41 -18.39 -2.02
C SER A 105 1.36 -17.59 -1.16
N CYS A 106 1.22 -16.26 -1.20
CA CYS A 106 2.10 -15.32 -0.50
C CYS A 106 1.39 -14.69 0.71
N GLY A 107 0.11 -14.36 0.56
CA GLY A 107 -0.70 -13.69 1.57
C GLY A 107 -1.02 -14.54 2.80
N ALA A 108 -0.73 -15.85 2.79
CA ALA A 108 -0.80 -16.65 4.02
C ALA A 108 0.32 -16.29 5.02
N CYS A 109 1.46 -15.80 4.53
CA CYS A 109 2.63 -15.48 5.36
C CYS A 109 2.95 -13.98 5.37
N HIS A 110 2.70 -13.28 4.26
CA HIS A 110 2.91 -11.84 4.12
C HIS A 110 1.71 -11.02 4.61
N VAL A 111 1.28 -11.33 5.83
CA VAL A 111 0.21 -10.66 6.58
C VAL A 111 0.78 -10.10 7.86
N ASN A 112 0.13 -9.09 8.42
CA ASN A 112 0.53 -8.53 9.69
C ASN A 112 0.64 -9.61 10.78
N SER A 113 1.82 -9.80 11.36
CA SER A 113 2.08 -10.91 12.29
C SER A 113 1.22 -10.88 13.56
N THR A 114 0.74 -9.69 13.95
CA THR A 114 -0.17 -9.55 15.09
C THR A 114 -1.61 -9.95 14.77
N LYS A 115 -1.92 -10.31 13.51
CA LYS A 115 -3.25 -10.64 12.93
C LYS A 115 -4.32 -9.55 13.04
N GLU A 116 -4.17 -8.61 13.96
CA GLU A 116 -5.06 -7.48 14.18
C GLU A 116 -4.37 -6.17 13.80
N LEU A 117 -4.99 -5.43 12.88
CA LEU A 117 -4.62 -4.05 12.57
C LEU A 117 -5.20 -3.11 13.63
N GLN A 118 -4.40 -2.78 14.64
CA GLN A 118 -4.82 -1.93 15.75
C GLN A 118 -3.97 -0.66 15.83
N VAL A 119 -4.63 0.48 15.97
CA VAL A 119 -3.97 1.76 16.24
C VAL A 119 -3.23 1.70 17.58
N GLY A 120 -1.99 2.19 17.61
CA GLY A 120 -1.13 2.14 18.78
C GLY A 120 -0.15 0.96 18.78
N LYS A 121 -0.28 0.03 17.82
CA LYS A 121 0.66 -1.08 17.60
C LYS A 121 1.41 -0.88 16.28
N GLU A 122 2.71 -1.17 16.26
CA GLU A 122 3.46 -1.22 15.02
C GLU A 122 3.02 -2.41 14.16
N VAL A 123 3.09 -2.23 12.85
CA VAL A 123 2.63 -3.20 11.86
C VAL A 123 3.84 -3.90 11.24
N LEU A 124 3.83 -5.22 11.13
CA LEU A 124 4.97 -6.00 10.62
C LEU A 124 4.59 -6.69 9.31
N HIS A 125 5.40 -6.50 8.25
CA HIS A 125 5.22 -7.13 6.92
C HIS A 125 3.75 -7.23 6.42
N PRO A 126 3.02 -6.10 6.28
CA PRO A 126 1.59 -6.08 5.97
C PRO A 126 1.31 -6.07 4.46
N GLN A 127 2.09 -6.78 3.65
CA GLN A 127 1.97 -6.65 2.20
C GLN A 127 0.58 -7.05 1.70
N PHE A 128 -0.04 -8.07 2.31
CA PHE A 128 -1.37 -8.51 1.91
C PHE A 128 -2.46 -7.53 2.39
N GLU A 129 -2.39 -7.00 3.61
CA GLU A 129 -3.33 -5.98 4.06
C GLU A 129 -3.19 -4.67 3.27
N MET A 130 -1.97 -4.31 2.86
CA MET A 130 -1.69 -3.15 2.01
C MET A 130 -2.38 -3.27 0.66
N ILE A 131 -2.25 -4.43 -0.01
CA ILE A 131 -2.90 -4.64 -1.31
C ILE A 131 -4.42 -4.70 -1.19
N GLN A 132 -4.93 -5.32 -0.12
CA GLN A 132 -6.36 -5.37 0.20
C GLN A 132 -6.93 -4.00 0.59
N GLY A 133 -6.07 -3.09 1.07
CA GLY A 133 -6.44 -1.79 1.58
C GLY A 133 -7.48 -1.89 2.70
N LEU A 134 -7.28 -2.82 3.63
CA LEU A 134 -8.22 -3.04 4.74
C LEU A 134 -8.40 -1.75 5.57
N PRO A 135 -9.60 -1.45 6.06
CA PRO A 135 -9.82 -0.26 6.86
C PRO A 135 -9.01 -0.32 8.17
N ILE A 136 -8.51 0.83 8.61
CA ILE A 136 -7.85 0.99 9.92
C ILE A 136 -8.18 2.37 10.49
N SER A 137 -8.67 2.41 11.73
CA SER A 137 -9.12 3.65 12.35
C SER A 137 -10.19 4.36 11.50
N THR A 138 -10.02 5.66 11.24
CA THR A 138 -10.86 6.49 10.39
C THR A 138 -10.51 6.37 8.89
N ILE A 139 -9.53 5.56 8.51
CA ILE A 139 -9.15 5.41 7.10
C ILE A 139 -10.04 4.33 6.48
N PRO A 140 -10.85 4.67 5.47
CA PRO A 140 -11.77 3.73 4.85
C PRO A 140 -11.03 2.67 4.06
N ARG A 141 -11.73 1.57 3.78
CA ARG A 141 -11.21 0.51 2.91
C ARG A 141 -10.85 1.09 1.54
N THR A 142 -9.59 0.96 1.14
CA THR A 142 -9.03 1.56 -0.09
C THR A 142 -8.19 0.51 -0.83
N PRO A 143 -8.81 -0.52 -1.43
CA PRO A 143 -8.07 -1.61 -2.08
C PRO A 143 -7.25 -1.09 -3.26
N ALA A 144 -6.10 -1.72 -3.51
CA ALA A 144 -5.35 -1.45 -4.73
C ALA A 144 -6.18 -1.89 -5.95
N TYR A 145 -6.06 -1.18 -7.08
CA TYR A 145 -6.78 -1.54 -8.31
C TYR A 145 -6.58 -3.01 -8.71
N LYS A 146 -5.33 -3.49 -8.61
CA LYS A 146 -4.94 -4.88 -8.91
C LYS A 146 -5.71 -5.89 -8.06
N TYR A 147 -5.92 -5.58 -6.77
CA TYR A 147 -6.70 -6.46 -5.89
C TYR A 147 -8.21 -6.30 -6.12
N ALA A 148 -8.69 -5.08 -6.28
CA ALA A 148 -10.11 -4.80 -6.44
C ALA A 148 -10.70 -5.41 -7.72
N TYR A 149 -9.95 -5.36 -8.83
CA TYR A 149 -10.47 -5.69 -10.17
C TYR A 149 -9.75 -6.86 -10.84
N MET A 150 -8.59 -7.28 -10.35
CA MET A 150 -7.78 -8.31 -11.01
C MET A 150 -7.41 -9.47 -10.08
N LYS A 151 -8.02 -9.59 -8.89
CA LYS A 151 -7.62 -10.62 -7.92
C LYS A 151 -7.69 -12.06 -8.42
N ASP A 152 -8.54 -12.33 -9.41
CA ASP A 152 -8.75 -13.66 -9.98
C ASP A 152 -7.77 -13.97 -11.11
N THR A 153 -7.05 -12.96 -11.64
CA THR A 153 -6.14 -13.08 -12.80
C THR A 153 -4.75 -12.50 -12.57
N PHE A 154 -4.53 -11.85 -11.43
CA PHE A 154 -3.31 -11.18 -11.03
C PHE A 154 -3.07 -11.40 -9.54
N SER A 155 -1.81 -11.57 -9.13
CA SER A 155 -1.36 -11.92 -7.78
C SER A 155 0.06 -11.42 -7.52
N CYS A 156 0.62 -11.73 -6.34
CA CYS A 156 1.99 -11.36 -5.99
C CYS A 156 3.02 -11.95 -6.96
N THR A 157 2.81 -13.19 -7.42
CA THR A 157 3.77 -13.90 -8.27
C THR A 157 3.91 -13.27 -9.64
N ASP A 158 2.88 -12.56 -10.13
CA ASP A 158 2.91 -11.86 -11.41
C ASP A 158 3.90 -10.68 -11.41
N CYS A 159 4.20 -10.11 -10.23
CA CYS A 159 5.23 -9.08 -10.05
C CYS A 159 6.55 -9.64 -9.53
N HIS A 160 6.52 -10.62 -8.63
CA HIS A 160 7.70 -11.08 -7.91
C HIS A 160 8.36 -12.31 -8.53
N ILE A 161 7.67 -13.03 -9.42
CA ILE A 161 8.16 -14.21 -10.14
C ILE A 161 8.03 -13.94 -11.64
N THR A 162 8.80 -12.96 -12.11
CA THR A 162 8.72 -12.51 -13.51
C THR A 162 9.44 -13.41 -14.51
N ASN A 163 10.25 -14.35 -14.02
CA ASN A 163 10.86 -15.40 -14.81
C ASN A 163 10.49 -16.74 -14.16
N SER A 164 9.80 -17.62 -14.90
CA SER A 164 9.36 -18.94 -14.42
C SER A 164 10.52 -19.88 -14.05
N GLU A 165 11.73 -19.59 -14.51
CA GLU A 165 12.94 -20.36 -14.17
C GLU A 165 13.58 -19.90 -12.86
N LYS A 166 13.15 -18.75 -12.29
CA LYS A 166 13.76 -18.14 -11.11
C LYS A 166 12.75 -17.97 -9.97
N HIS A 167 13.19 -18.35 -8.78
CA HIS A 167 12.46 -18.15 -7.51
C HIS A 167 13.23 -17.16 -6.63
N ASP A 168 13.72 -16.06 -7.21
CA ASP A 168 14.44 -15.02 -6.45
C ASP A 168 13.49 -14.01 -5.77
N PHE A 169 12.20 -14.03 -6.13
CA PHE A 169 11.11 -13.21 -5.59
C PHE A 169 11.34 -11.70 -5.72
N LEU A 170 12.31 -11.30 -6.55
CA LEU A 170 12.69 -9.91 -6.73
C LEU A 170 11.68 -9.21 -7.63
N VAL A 171 11.34 -7.97 -7.24
CA VAL A 171 10.65 -7.09 -8.17
C VAL A 171 11.57 -6.75 -9.34
N PRO A 172 11.01 -6.54 -10.54
CA PRO A 172 11.76 -6.07 -11.71
C PRO A 172 12.64 -4.85 -11.40
N GLY A 173 13.90 -4.93 -11.82
CA GLY A 173 14.88 -3.87 -11.59
C GLY A 173 15.64 -3.96 -10.25
N VAL A 174 15.29 -4.89 -9.36
CA VAL A 174 16.15 -5.25 -8.22
C VAL A 174 17.07 -6.38 -8.66
N THR A 175 18.36 -6.24 -8.37
CA THR A 175 19.35 -7.28 -8.67
C THR A 175 20.06 -7.74 -7.40
N ILE A 176 20.42 -9.02 -7.37
CA ILE A 176 21.30 -9.60 -6.38
C ILE A 176 22.71 -9.60 -6.97
N THR A 177 23.64 -8.95 -6.27
CA THR A 177 25.07 -9.11 -6.51
C THR A 177 25.69 -9.96 -5.41
N ARG A 178 26.73 -10.74 -5.72
CA ARG A 178 27.58 -11.36 -4.69
C ARG A 178 28.88 -10.58 -4.66
N ASN A 179 29.29 -10.14 -3.48
CA ASN A 179 30.60 -9.51 -3.32
C ASN A 179 31.72 -10.57 -3.38
N ALA A 180 32.98 -10.12 -3.37
CA ALA A 180 34.15 -11.01 -3.41
C ALA A 180 34.20 -12.03 -2.26
N SER A 181 33.55 -11.76 -1.13
CA SER A 181 33.42 -12.67 0.00
C SER A 181 32.27 -13.68 -0.13
N GLY A 182 31.54 -13.66 -1.25
CA GLY A 182 30.38 -14.53 -1.49
C GLY A 182 29.08 -14.04 -0.84
N ASN A 183 29.09 -12.89 -0.16
CA ASN A 183 27.89 -12.35 0.49
C ASN A 183 26.95 -11.74 -0.55
N THR A 184 25.68 -12.14 -0.49
CA THR A 184 24.58 -11.56 -1.28
C THR A 184 24.31 -10.13 -0.82
N GLN A 185 24.35 -9.19 -1.76
CA GLN A 185 23.90 -7.82 -1.59
C GLN A 185 22.74 -7.56 -2.56
N LEU A 186 21.64 -7.03 -2.04
CA LEU A 186 20.56 -6.50 -2.85
C LEU A 186 20.91 -5.08 -3.24
N THR A 187 20.63 -4.70 -4.49
CA THR A 187 20.70 -3.28 -4.86
C THR A 187 19.67 -2.50 -4.03
N SER A 188 20.14 -1.46 -3.34
CA SER A 188 19.28 -0.59 -2.52
C SER A 188 18.32 0.27 -3.36
N ASN A 189 18.60 0.40 -4.65
CA ASN A 189 17.81 1.15 -5.63
C ASN A 189 17.28 0.22 -6.72
N ILE A 190 16.07 0.54 -7.21
CA ILE A 190 15.48 -0.11 -8.38
C ILE A 190 16.15 0.48 -9.63
N ASP A 191 16.69 -0.40 -10.48
CA ASP A 191 17.07 -0.06 -11.84
C ASP A 191 15.81 -0.02 -12.71
N TYR A 192 15.32 1.18 -12.97
CA TYR A 192 14.10 1.38 -13.76
C TYR A 192 14.28 1.06 -15.25
N ASP A 193 15.51 1.08 -15.77
CA ASP A 193 15.75 0.67 -17.16
C ASP A 193 15.70 -0.86 -17.27
N GLN A 194 16.24 -1.57 -16.28
CA GLN A 194 16.05 -3.01 -16.18
C GLN A 194 14.60 -3.38 -15.89
N PHE A 195 13.88 -2.61 -15.06
CA PHE A 195 12.44 -2.77 -14.87
C PHE A 195 11.71 -2.67 -16.22
N LYS A 196 11.94 -1.63 -17.03
CA LYS A 196 11.30 -1.51 -18.36
C LYS A 196 11.53 -2.74 -19.25
N LYS A 197 12.74 -3.32 -19.24
CA LYS A 197 13.04 -4.53 -20.01
C LYS A 197 12.22 -5.73 -19.55
N VAL A 198 12.16 -5.96 -18.24
CA VAL A 198 11.34 -7.05 -17.66
C VAL A 198 9.85 -6.78 -17.86
N PHE A 199 9.41 -5.52 -17.73
CA PHE A 199 8.03 -5.10 -17.96
C PHE A 199 7.57 -5.49 -19.37
N ARG A 200 8.43 -5.29 -20.39
CA ARG A 200 8.19 -5.69 -21.80
C ARG A 200 8.06 -7.20 -22.00
N GLN A 201 8.69 -8.00 -21.14
CA GLN A 201 8.65 -9.47 -21.18
C GLN A 201 7.50 -10.04 -20.34
N ALA A 202 6.99 -9.28 -19.38
CA ALA A 202 6.08 -9.75 -18.34
C ALA A 202 4.59 -9.54 -18.68
N LYS A 203 3.74 -10.17 -17.88
CA LYS A 203 2.26 -10.05 -17.92
C LYS A 203 1.73 -8.61 -17.82
N CYS A 204 2.58 -7.65 -17.50
CA CYS A 204 2.22 -6.24 -17.44
C CYS A 204 1.81 -5.67 -18.81
N VAL A 205 2.46 -6.07 -19.92
CA VAL A 205 2.11 -5.53 -21.26
C VAL A 205 0.72 -5.94 -21.73
N VAL A 206 0.14 -7.00 -21.15
CA VAL A 206 -1.22 -7.45 -21.44
C VAL A 206 -2.24 -6.35 -21.07
N CYS A 207 -1.97 -5.56 -20.03
CA CYS A 207 -2.85 -4.49 -19.58
C CYS A 207 -2.25 -3.08 -19.80
N HIS A 208 -0.96 -2.99 -20.11
CA HIS A 208 -0.21 -1.73 -20.19
C HIS A 208 0.61 -1.67 -21.48
N SER A 209 0.10 -0.99 -22.50
CA SER A 209 0.71 -0.93 -23.83
C SER A 209 2.04 -0.16 -23.89
N ASP A 210 2.29 0.75 -22.95
CA ASP A 210 3.50 1.58 -22.91
C ASP A 210 4.32 1.36 -21.62
N PRO A 211 5.38 0.55 -21.66
CA PRO A 211 6.26 0.33 -20.51
C PRO A 211 6.91 1.60 -19.97
N ASP A 212 7.24 2.58 -20.83
CA ASP A 212 7.93 3.79 -20.42
C ASP A 212 7.02 4.68 -19.56
N ILE A 213 5.76 4.86 -19.98
CA ILE A 213 4.75 5.58 -19.20
C ILE A 213 4.49 4.88 -17.86
N ASN A 214 4.28 3.56 -17.89
CA ASN A 214 3.85 2.83 -16.70
C ASN A 214 4.98 2.68 -15.67
N VAL A 215 6.19 2.35 -16.10
CA VAL A 215 7.35 2.28 -15.18
C VAL A 215 7.69 3.67 -14.63
N ASN A 216 7.59 4.73 -15.44
CA ASN A 216 7.80 6.09 -14.94
C ASN A 216 6.73 6.50 -13.92
N SER A 217 5.46 6.10 -14.12
CA SER A 217 4.39 6.32 -13.14
C SER A 217 4.68 5.64 -11.80
N VAL A 218 5.15 4.38 -11.84
CA VAL A 218 5.57 3.66 -10.62
C VAL A 218 6.74 4.37 -9.95
N LYS A 219 7.76 4.79 -10.72
CA LYS A 219 8.92 5.54 -10.21
C LYS A 219 8.51 6.80 -9.46
N VAL A 220 7.69 7.65 -10.07
CA VAL A 220 7.24 8.91 -9.46
C VAL A 220 6.51 8.64 -8.16
N LYS A 221 5.58 7.68 -8.14
CA LYS A 221 4.83 7.29 -6.94
C LYS A 221 5.74 6.77 -5.83
N GLN A 222 6.70 5.92 -6.16
CA GLN A 222 7.66 5.39 -5.18
C GLN A 222 8.59 6.48 -4.63
N GLN A 223 8.99 7.44 -5.45
CA GLN A 223 9.77 8.60 -5.02
C GLN A 223 8.97 9.51 -4.08
N GLU A 224 7.68 9.72 -4.37
CA GLU A 224 6.79 10.52 -3.51
C GLU A 224 6.60 9.88 -2.12
N ILE A 225 6.24 8.60 -2.08
CA ILE A 225 6.11 7.86 -0.80
C ILE A 225 7.46 7.77 -0.08
N GLY A 226 8.55 7.52 -0.81
CA GLY A 226 9.91 7.49 -0.25
C GLY A 226 10.28 8.81 0.43
N LYS A 227 10.06 9.94 -0.25
CA LYS A 227 10.30 11.28 0.32
C LYS A 227 9.49 11.49 1.59
N LYS A 228 8.22 11.06 1.61
CA LYS A 228 7.37 11.21 2.79
C LYS A 228 7.83 10.33 3.96
N LEU A 229 8.26 9.10 3.69
CA LEU A 229 8.89 8.23 4.71
C LEU A 229 10.17 8.88 5.26
N ASP A 230 11.03 9.42 4.40
CA ASP A 230 12.27 10.08 4.82
C ASP A 230 12.02 11.33 5.68
N GLN A 231 10.96 12.08 5.40
CA GLN A 231 10.53 13.22 6.22
C GLN A 231 10.05 12.80 7.63
N LEU A 232 9.33 11.68 7.72
CA LEU A 232 8.73 11.20 8.96
C LEU A 232 9.67 10.32 9.81
N ARG A 233 10.66 9.68 9.18
CA ARG A 233 11.60 8.76 9.84
C ARG A 233 12.39 9.39 11.00
N PRO A 234 12.89 10.63 10.94
CA PRO A 234 13.58 11.24 12.08
C PRO A 234 12.69 11.34 13.32
N VAL A 235 11.42 11.73 13.15
CA VAL A 235 10.44 11.81 14.25
C VAL A 235 10.20 10.42 14.84
N TYR A 236 10.04 9.41 13.98
CA TYR A 236 9.91 8.01 14.40
C TYR A 236 11.10 7.58 15.28
N LEU A 237 12.32 7.69 14.76
CA LEU A 237 13.53 7.24 15.45
C LEU A 237 13.82 7.99 16.76
N GLU A 238 13.53 9.29 16.80
CA GLU A 238 13.67 10.10 18.01
C GLU A 238 12.67 9.67 19.07
N TRP A 239 11.39 9.58 18.71
CA TRP A 239 10.32 9.30 19.67
C TRP A 239 10.27 7.84 20.11
N SER A 240 10.65 6.87 19.27
CA SER A 240 10.80 5.46 19.68
C SER A 240 11.72 5.31 20.90
N LYS A 241 12.71 6.20 21.06
CA LYS A 241 13.60 6.21 22.24
C LYS A 241 12.97 6.94 23.43
N LYS A 242 12.32 8.08 23.19
CA LYS A 242 11.71 8.92 24.24
C LYS A 242 10.56 8.21 24.96
N VAL A 243 9.70 7.50 24.21
CA VAL A 243 8.51 6.86 24.80
C VAL A 243 8.84 5.78 25.84
N ALA A 244 10.05 5.21 25.82
CA ALA A 244 10.49 4.26 26.85
C ALA A 244 10.68 4.89 28.23
N THR A 245 10.78 6.22 28.31
CA THR A 245 11.02 6.99 29.54
C THR A 245 9.78 7.74 30.04
N LEU A 246 8.68 7.69 29.28
CA LEU A 246 7.44 8.39 29.57
C LEU A 246 6.36 7.41 30.03
N SER A 247 5.35 7.93 30.73
CA SER A 247 4.21 7.12 31.14
C SER A 247 3.37 6.69 29.93
N ALA A 248 2.77 5.51 29.99
CA ALA A 248 2.00 4.94 28.88
C ALA A 248 0.72 5.74 28.55
N ASP A 249 0.19 6.47 29.52
CA ASP A 249 -0.97 7.35 29.43
C ASP A 249 -0.62 8.79 29.02
N ASP A 250 0.67 9.12 28.87
CA ASP A 250 1.09 10.42 28.36
C ASP A 250 0.50 10.64 26.96
N PRO A 251 -0.23 11.75 26.71
CA PRO A 251 -0.82 12.04 25.41
C PRO A 251 0.18 12.02 24.25
N LYS A 252 1.45 12.36 24.49
CA LYS A 252 2.52 12.30 23.49
C LYS A 252 2.92 10.86 23.18
N VAL A 253 2.92 9.97 24.17
CA VAL A 253 3.14 8.52 23.95
C VAL A 253 2.00 7.93 23.12
N ILE A 254 0.75 8.29 23.44
CA ILE A 254 -0.43 7.86 22.68
C ILE A 254 -0.36 8.37 21.24
N ALA A 255 -0.10 9.66 21.04
CA ALA A 255 0.03 10.26 19.71
C ALA A 255 1.17 9.61 18.91
N PHE A 256 2.34 9.38 19.54
CA PHE A 256 3.44 8.69 18.90
C PHE A 256 3.04 7.29 18.43
N LYS A 257 2.54 6.44 19.34
CA LYS A 257 2.16 5.06 19.04
C LYS A 257 1.10 4.98 17.95
N ASN A 258 0.10 5.88 18.00
CA ASN A 258 -0.93 5.95 16.96
C ASN A 258 -0.33 6.27 15.59
N GLY A 259 0.55 7.28 15.51
CA GLY A 259 1.25 7.61 14.26
C GLY A 259 2.20 6.50 13.79
N ALA A 260 2.85 5.81 14.72
CA ALA A 260 3.78 4.71 14.45
C ALA A 260 3.07 3.53 13.76
N THR A 261 1.83 3.22 14.11
CA THR A 261 1.01 2.24 13.37
C THR A 261 0.96 2.55 11.88
N PHE A 262 0.58 3.78 11.50
CA PHE A 262 0.40 4.13 10.09
C PHE A 262 1.75 4.28 9.36
N PHE A 263 2.77 4.81 10.02
CA PHE A 263 4.12 4.90 9.46
C PHE A 263 4.71 3.51 9.19
N THR A 264 4.73 2.64 10.21
CA THR A 264 5.30 1.29 10.08
C THR A 264 4.50 0.41 9.13
N PHE A 265 3.19 0.64 8.95
CA PHE A 265 2.42 -0.03 7.91
C PHE A 265 3.05 0.19 6.53
N VAL A 266 3.38 1.43 6.19
CA VAL A 266 3.96 1.77 4.88
C VAL A 266 5.45 1.43 4.80
N ASP A 267 6.22 1.67 5.87
CA ASP A 267 7.66 1.37 5.89
C ASP A 267 7.91 -0.14 5.81
N ASN A 268 7.18 -0.95 6.60
CA ASN A 268 7.37 -2.40 6.66
C ASN A 268 6.67 -3.16 5.52
N ASP A 269 5.74 -2.52 4.79
CA ASP A 269 5.29 -3.02 3.49
C ASP A 269 6.46 -3.05 2.49
N GLY A 270 7.35 -2.07 2.56
CA GLY A 270 8.61 -2.03 1.79
C GLY A 270 8.46 -1.73 0.30
N SER A 271 7.24 -1.66 -0.24
CA SER A 271 7.01 -1.43 -1.67
C SER A 271 7.13 0.04 -2.09
N LYS A 272 7.24 0.96 -1.12
CA LYS A 272 7.15 2.42 -1.31
C LYS A 272 5.87 2.80 -2.08
N GLY A 273 4.75 2.15 -1.76
CA GLY A 273 3.45 2.42 -2.39
C GLY A 273 3.22 1.73 -3.74
N ALA A 274 4.13 0.88 -4.22
CA ALA A 274 3.89 0.09 -5.43
C ALA A 274 2.77 -0.96 -5.24
N HIS A 275 2.55 -1.44 -4.01
CA HIS A 275 1.38 -2.24 -3.68
C HIS A 275 0.10 -1.40 -3.69
N ASN A 276 0.09 -0.25 -3.01
CA ASN A 276 -1.10 0.61 -2.93
C ASN A 276 -0.77 2.08 -2.63
N PHE A 277 -0.53 2.87 -3.68
CA PHE A 277 -0.11 4.28 -3.57
C PHE A 277 -1.13 5.16 -2.84
N ASN A 278 -2.41 5.07 -3.21
CA ASN A 278 -3.47 5.88 -2.61
C ASN A 278 -3.59 5.60 -1.11
N TYR A 279 -3.59 4.32 -0.72
CA TYR A 279 -3.68 3.93 0.67
C TYR A 279 -2.42 4.33 1.46
N SER A 280 -1.22 4.13 0.89
CA SER A 280 0.04 4.59 1.49
C SER A 280 0.05 6.09 1.77
N THR A 281 -0.49 6.89 0.85
CA THR A 281 -0.61 8.35 1.01
C THR A 281 -1.53 8.71 2.18
N LEU A 282 -2.68 8.04 2.30
CA LEU A 282 -3.62 8.24 3.42
C LEU A 282 -2.99 7.84 4.77
N LEU A 283 -2.30 6.71 4.82
CA LEU A 283 -1.60 6.22 6.01
C LEU A 283 -0.52 7.22 6.46
N LEU A 284 0.36 7.66 5.57
CA LEU A 284 1.44 8.60 5.94
C LEU A 284 0.90 9.99 6.31
N SER A 285 -0.18 10.45 5.67
CA SER A 285 -0.84 11.70 6.07
C SER A 285 -1.44 11.59 7.47
N LYS A 286 -2.00 10.42 7.82
CA LYS A 286 -2.50 10.16 9.17
C LYS A 286 -1.36 10.10 10.19
N ALA A 287 -0.24 9.45 9.87
CA ALA A 287 0.96 9.43 10.72
C ALA A 287 1.44 10.86 11.05
N GLU A 288 1.60 11.69 10.02
CA GLU A 288 1.99 13.09 10.17
C GLU A 288 1.00 13.87 11.05
N SER A 289 -0.30 13.64 10.89
CA SER A 289 -1.31 14.34 11.69
C SER A 289 -1.19 14.07 13.19
N TYR A 290 -0.84 12.84 13.59
CA TYR A 290 -0.57 12.51 14.99
C TYR A 290 0.73 13.13 15.48
N TRP A 291 1.77 13.15 14.65
CA TRP A 291 3.09 13.60 15.04
C TRP A 291 3.30 15.12 15.00
N LYS A 292 2.41 15.87 14.35
CA LYS A 292 2.40 17.34 14.42
C LYS A 292 2.32 17.86 15.86
N ALA A 293 1.58 17.16 16.73
CA ALA A 293 1.46 17.51 18.14
C ALA A 293 2.72 17.21 18.98
N LEU A 294 3.64 16.40 18.46
CA LEU A 294 4.89 16.06 19.15
C LEU A 294 5.98 17.13 18.98
N THR A 295 5.85 17.95 17.95
CA THR A 295 6.82 18.98 17.55
C THR A 295 6.44 20.39 18.01
N GLN A 296 5.28 20.54 18.65
CA GLN A 296 4.81 21.79 19.26
C GLN A 296 5.12 21.79 20.76
#